data_AF-A0A4Q4UV06-F1
#
_entry.id   AF-A0A4Q4UV06-F1
#
_cell.length_a   1.000
_cell.length_b   1.000
_cell.length_c   1.000
_cell.angle_alpha   90.00
_cell.angle_beta   90.00
_cell.angle_gamma   90.00
#
_symmetry.space_group_name_H-M   'P 1'
#
loop_
_entity.id
_entity.type
_entity.pdbx_description
1 polymer ?
#
loop_
_entity_poly.entity_id
_entity_poly.type
_entity_poly.pdbx_seq_one_letter_code
_entity_poly.pdbx_strand_id
1 'polypeptide(L)'
;MASLMLLRGLRISLAPRPPLLLATRANKAAVMLHTATPLMRSGDYAKIRAKELKKRKPAREAQLREREREKFLHYWKVPGVSPDSPEGQAMVEAHLEKWAAKREKDFLRRVEQKALRLAEEQLEKERRKKNKEGPTEDNFLLKKAQEEMSNMQWEAMEEVVHQSER
;
A
#
# COMPACT_ATOMS: atom_id res chain seq x y z
N MET A 1 22.67 -6.42 83.66
CA MET A 1 22.39 -5.01 83.34
C MET A 1 21.73 -4.94 81.97
N ALA A 2 20.74 -4.05 81.83
CA ALA A 2 20.03 -3.50 80.66
C ALA A 2 20.23 -4.18 79.28
N SER A 3 19.21 -4.69 78.60
CA SER A 3 18.04 -4.00 77.99
C SER A 3 18.39 -3.09 76.81
N LEU A 4 17.51 -3.13 75.79
CA LEU A 4 17.35 -2.18 74.68
C LEU A 4 18.38 -2.31 73.53
N MET A 5 18.06 -2.23 72.24
CA MET A 5 16.80 -1.99 71.53
C MET A 5 17.03 -2.09 70.00
N LEU A 6 15.93 -2.31 69.28
CA LEU A 6 15.58 -1.69 67.99
C LEU A 6 16.29 -2.15 66.69
N LEU A 7 15.55 -2.99 65.96
CA LEU A 7 14.99 -2.68 64.63
C LEU A 7 15.52 -1.38 64.00
N ARG A 8 16.22 -1.45 62.85
CA ARG A 8 16.01 -0.56 61.69
C ARG A 8 16.65 -1.13 60.42
N GLY A 9 15.82 -1.35 59.40
CA GLY A 9 16.19 -1.01 58.02
C GLY A 9 16.43 -2.15 57.04
N LEU A 10 15.40 -2.94 56.74
CA LEU A 10 15.20 -3.45 55.38
C LEU A 10 15.26 -2.24 54.42
N ARG A 11 16.42 -1.98 53.83
CA ARG A 11 16.52 -1.06 52.69
C ARG A 11 16.02 -1.81 51.47
N ILE A 12 14.71 -1.85 51.33
CA ILE A 12 14.04 -2.06 50.05
C ILE A 12 14.55 -0.91 49.18
N SER A 13 15.53 -1.19 48.32
CA SER A 13 15.96 -0.27 47.30
C SER A 13 14.75 0.00 46.41
N LEU A 14 14.18 1.17 46.61
CA LEU A 14 13.14 1.80 45.82
C LEU A 14 13.73 2.13 44.44
N ALA A 15 13.99 1.10 43.63
CA ALA A 15 14.20 1.28 42.20
C ALA A 15 12.81 1.41 41.55
N PRO A 16 12.58 2.43 40.72
CA PRO A 16 11.28 2.69 40.14
C PRO A 16 10.89 1.49 39.27
N ARG A 17 9.76 0.87 39.62
CA ARG A 17 9.09 -0.10 38.75
C ARG A 17 8.95 0.52 37.37
N PRO A 18 9.27 -0.18 36.27
CA PRO A 18 8.88 0.30 34.96
C PRO A 18 7.36 0.51 35.00
N PRO A 19 6.82 1.59 34.40
CA PRO A 19 5.39 1.79 34.34
C PRO A 19 4.81 0.55 33.65
N LEU A 20 4.08 -0.26 34.42
CA LEU A 20 3.14 -1.22 33.89
C LEU A 20 2.21 -0.37 33.03
N LEU A 21 2.40 -0.45 31.71
CA LEU A 21 1.46 0.06 30.74
C LEU A 21 0.18 -0.74 30.98
N LEU A 22 -0.66 -0.20 31.86
CA LEU A 22 -2.10 -0.44 31.91
C LEU A 22 -2.59 -0.08 30.52
N ALA A 23 -2.59 -1.06 29.63
CA ALA A 23 -3.39 -1.07 28.44
C ALA A 23 -4.84 -1.12 28.93
N THR A 24 -5.35 0.05 29.30
CA THR A 24 -6.78 0.26 29.42
C THR A 24 -7.35 -0.08 28.06
N ARG A 25 -8.16 -1.13 28.09
CA ARG A 25 -8.96 -1.69 27.02
C ARG A 25 -9.81 -0.56 26.41
N ALA A 26 -9.22 0.18 25.47
CA ALA A 26 -9.94 1.12 24.64
C ALA A 26 -10.82 0.29 23.71
N ASN A 27 -12.12 0.42 23.95
CA ASN A 27 -13.23 -0.11 23.20
C ASN A 27 -12.91 -0.37 21.72
N LYS A 28 -13.06 -1.63 21.32
CA LYS A 28 -13.17 -2.09 19.93
C LYS A 28 -14.41 -1.45 19.28
N ALA A 29 -14.33 -0.17 18.94
CA ALA A 29 -15.35 0.57 18.19
C ALA A 29 -14.75 1.25 16.94
N ALA A 30 -13.58 0.79 16.48
CA ALA A 30 -12.89 1.33 15.30
C ALA A 30 -12.72 0.30 14.17
N VAL A 31 -13.50 -0.80 14.17
CA VAL A 31 -13.37 -1.89 13.18
C VAL A 31 -14.13 -1.61 11.87
N MET A 32 -14.79 -0.46 11.72
CA MET A 32 -15.58 -0.12 10.52
C MET A 32 -14.92 0.97 9.65
N LEU A 33 -13.60 0.93 9.48
CA LEU A 33 -12.89 1.73 8.48
C LEU A 33 -12.18 0.81 7.47
N HIS A 34 -12.92 -0.12 6.89
CA HIS A 34 -12.49 -0.85 5.71
C HIS A 34 -13.03 -0.13 4.47
N THR A 35 -12.18 0.68 3.81
CA THR A 35 -12.11 0.93 2.34
C THR A 35 -11.43 2.28 2.02
N ALA A 36 -10.17 2.48 2.40
CA ALA A 36 -9.37 3.58 1.80
C ALA A 36 -7.85 3.50 2.04
N THR A 37 -7.33 2.51 2.77
CA THR A 37 -5.88 2.44 2.96
C THR A 37 -5.24 2.11 1.61
N PRO A 38 -4.40 2.99 1.03
CA PRO A 38 -3.75 2.67 -0.23
C PRO A 38 -2.89 1.43 -0.01
N LEU A 39 -3.04 0.45 -0.91
CA LEU A 39 -2.32 -0.83 -0.91
C LEU A 39 -0.79 -0.69 -0.82
N MET A 40 -0.27 0.50 -1.11
CA MET A 40 1.14 0.84 -1.03
C MET A 40 1.31 2.19 -0.34
N ARG A 41 2.33 2.29 0.53
CA ARG A 41 2.82 3.59 1.00
C ARG A 41 3.48 4.33 -0.17
N SER A 42 3.34 5.65 -0.21
CA SER A 42 3.94 6.52 -1.25
C SER A 42 5.44 6.27 -1.47
N GLY A 43 6.17 5.88 -0.42
CA GLY A 43 7.60 5.54 -0.49
C GLY A 43 7.94 4.28 -1.30
N ASP A 44 7.01 3.33 -1.46
CA ASP A 44 7.27 2.10 -2.20
C ASP A 44 7.15 2.29 -3.72
N TYR A 45 6.30 3.22 -4.17
CA TYR A 45 6.27 3.67 -5.56
C TYR A 45 7.59 4.31 -6.00
N ALA A 46 8.20 5.12 -5.12
CA ALA A 46 9.49 5.74 -5.39
C ALA A 46 10.61 4.69 -5.57
N LYS A 47 10.58 3.61 -4.76
CA LYS A 47 11.54 2.49 -4.90
C LYS A 47 11.38 1.73 -6.21
N ILE A 48 10.15 1.48 -6.64
CA ILE A 48 9.88 0.79 -7.93
C ILE A 48 10.31 1.69 -9.09
N ARG A 49 9.98 2.98 -9.04
CA ARG A 49 10.43 3.96 -10.02
C ARG A 49 11.95 4.03 -10.11
N ALA A 50 12.66 4.09 -8.98
CA ALA A 50 14.12 4.11 -8.96
C ALA A 50 14.73 2.83 -9.56
N LYS A 51 14.15 1.65 -9.26
CA LYS A 51 14.60 0.38 -9.85
C LYS A 51 14.38 0.32 -11.36
N GLU A 52 13.25 0.83 -11.86
CA GLU A 52 12.97 0.86 -13.29
C GLU A 52 13.78 1.94 -14.02
N LEU A 53 14.02 3.10 -13.39
CA LEU A 53 14.92 4.13 -13.92
C LEU A 53 16.34 3.63 -14.07
N LYS A 54 16.86 2.84 -13.12
CA LYS A 54 18.17 2.19 -13.24
C LYS A 54 18.27 1.23 -14.43
N LYS A 55 17.15 0.70 -14.93
CA LYS A 55 17.12 -0.15 -16.14
C LYS A 55 17.13 0.66 -17.42
N ARG A 56 16.80 1.95 -17.37
CA ARG A 56 16.99 2.86 -18.51
C ARG A 56 18.48 3.16 -18.64
N LYS A 57 19.07 2.56 -19.67
CA LYS A 57 20.45 2.89 -20.05
C LYS A 57 20.43 4.20 -20.84
N PRO A 58 21.13 5.25 -20.40
CA PRO A 58 21.15 6.53 -21.11
C PRO A 58 21.64 6.38 -22.55
N ALA A 59 22.63 5.51 -22.79
CA ALA A 59 23.10 5.18 -24.13
C ALA A 59 21.99 4.62 -25.04
N ARG A 60 21.07 3.80 -24.50
CA ARG A 60 19.96 3.26 -25.27
C ARG A 60 18.93 4.33 -25.61
N GLU A 61 18.66 5.25 -24.68
CA GLU A 61 17.74 6.37 -24.92
C GLU A 61 18.31 7.34 -25.97
N ALA A 62 19.63 7.58 -25.96
CA ALA A 62 20.32 8.34 -27.01
C ALA A 62 20.15 7.69 -28.39
N GLN A 63 20.40 6.38 -28.51
CA GLN A 63 20.18 5.64 -29.78
C GLN A 63 18.73 5.72 -30.26
N LEU A 64 17.76 5.67 -29.34
CA LEU A 64 16.35 5.78 -29.71
C LEU A 64 15.99 7.19 -30.15
N ARG A 65 16.60 8.21 -29.54
CA ARG A 65 16.46 9.61 -29.95
C ARG A 65 17.05 9.83 -31.35
N GLU A 66 18.22 9.27 -31.64
CA GLU A 66 18.83 9.31 -32.97
C GLU A 66 17.97 8.60 -34.02
N ARG A 67 17.47 7.39 -33.73
CA ARG A 67 16.54 6.69 -34.64
C ARG A 67 15.27 7.49 -34.91
N GLU A 68 14.72 8.17 -33.90
CA GLU A 68 13.55 9.02 -34.09
C GLU A 68 13.90 10.25 -34.94
N ARG A 69 15.08 10.85 -34.76
CA ARG A 69 15.59 11.93 -35.60
C ARG A 69 15.68 11.48 -37.06
N GLU A 70 16.34 10.36 -37.32
CA GLU A 70 16.46 9.79 -38.66
C GLU A 70 15.10 9.50 -39.28
N LYS A 71 14.17 8.94 -38.51
CA LYS A 71 12.80 8.68 -38.97
C LYS A 71 12.07 9.98 -39.30
N PHE A 72 12.22 11.01 -38.49
CA PHE A 72 11.60 12.30 -38.72
C PHE A 72 12.17 12.98 -39.97
N LEU A 73 13.51 12.92 -40.15
CA LEU A 73 14.19 13.43 -41.34
C LEU A 73 13.81 12.63 -42.60
N HIS A 74 13.63 11.32 -42.50
CA HIS A 74 13.18 10.48 -43.62
C HIS A 74 11.81 10.90 -44.15
N TYR A 75 10.91 11.36 -43.27
CA TYR A 75 9.58 11.86 -43.63
C TYR A 75 9.50 13.39 -43.66
N TRP A 76 10.64 14.08 -43.80
CA TRP A 76 10.67 15.54 -43.86
C TRP A 76 9.89 16.06 -45.07
N LYS A 77 8.84 16.83 -44.81
CA LYS A 77 7.95 17.40 -45.83
C LYS A 77 7.66 18.89 -45.56
N VAL A 78 8.65 19.63 -45.07
CA VAL A 78 8.50 21.07 -44.82
C VAL A 78 8.97 21.82 -46.07
N PRO A 79 8.07 22.46 -46.85
CA PRO A 79 8.46 23.20 -48.04
C PRO A 79 9.32 24.42 -47.66
N GLY A 80 10.40 24.66 -48.41
CA GLY A 80 11.25 25.84 -48.23
C GLY A 80 12.15 25.83 -46.99
N VAL A 81 12.08 24.82 -46.12
CA VAL A 81 12.91 24.70 -44.92
C VAL A 81 13.80 23.46 -45.07
N SER A 82 15.11 23.69 -45.19
CA SER A 82 16.10 22.61 -45.13
C SER A 82 16.23 22.11 -43.69
N PRO A 83 16.35 20.79 -43.46
CA PRO A 83 16.59 20.25 -42.11
C PRO A 83 17.91 20.73 -41.48
N ASP A 84 18.87 21.18 -42.30
CA ASP A 84 20.15 21.72 -41.83
C ASP A 84 20.10 23.24 -41.56
N SER A 85 19.00 23.92 -41.92
CA SER A 85 18.83 25.34 -41.58
C SER A 85 18.57 25.49 -40.08
N PRO A 86 18.85 26.65 -39.47
CA PRO A 86 18.56 26.89 -38.05
C PRO A 86 17.07 26.68 -37.73
N GLU A 87 16.17 27.05 -38.65
CA GLU A 87 14.73 26.80 -38.52
C GLU A 87 14.40 25.30 -38.59
N GLY A 88 15.03 24.56 -39.50
CA GLY A 88 14.87 23.12 -39.62
C GLY A 88 15.35 22.38 -38.39
N GLN A 89 16.53 22.75 -37.86
CA GLN A 89 17.09 22.20 -36.63
C GLN A 89 16.16 22.45 -35.43
N ALA A 90 15.61 23.66 -35.29
CA ALA A 90 14.66 23.96 -34.22
C ALA A 90 13.39 23.09 -34.29
N MET A 91 12.88 22.80 -35.50
CA MET A 91 11.73 21.90 -35.67
C MET A 91 12.08 20.45 -35.30
N VAL A 92 13.27 19.98 -35.69
CA VAL A 92 13.77 18.64 -35.32
C VAL A 92 13.90 18.53 -33.81
N GLU A 93 14.50 19.52 -33.15
CA GLU A 93 14.65 19.53 -31.69
C GLU A 93 13.30 19.55 -30.98
N ALA A 94 12.38 20.42 -31.40
CA ALA A 94 11.03 20.48 -30.85
C ALA A 94 10.26 19.15 -31.01
N HIS A 95 10.43 18.45 -32.14
CA HIS A 95 9.86 17.11 -32.34
C HIS A 95 10.46 16.09 -31.37
N LEU A 96 11.79 16.07 -31.24
CA LEU A 96 12.50 15.17 -30.33
C LEU A 96 12.15 15.42 -28.86
N GLU A 97 11.94 16.67 -28.45
CA GLU A 97 11.47 17.03 -27.11
C GLU A 97 10.06 16.51 -26.85
N LYS A 98 9.13 16.73 -27.78
CA LYS A 98 7.75 16.21 -27.68
C LYS A 98 7.75 14.67 -27.60
N TRP A 99 8.58 14.03 -28.41
CA TRP A 99 8.74 12.57 -28.39
C TRP A 99 9.32 12.08 -27.06
N ALA A 100 10.36 12.74 -26.54
CA ALA A 100 10.97 12.40 -25.26
C ALA A 100 9.98 12.56 -24.10
N ALA A 101 9.20 13.64 -24.09
CA ALA A 101 8.16 13.87 -23.09
C ALA A 101 7.07 12.79 -23.13
N LYS A 102 6.60 12.41 -24.34
CA LYS A 102 5.62 11.33 -24.50
C LYS A 102 6.18 10.00 -24.00
N ARG A 103 7.43 9.71 -24.32
CA ARG A 103 8.14 8.49 -23.88
C ARG A 103 8.34 8.43 -22.37
N GLU A 104 8.65 9.57 -21.74
CA GLU A 104 8.73 9.68 -20.28
C GLU A 104 7.38 9.39 -19.63
N LYS A 105 6.31 10.01 -20.14
CA LYS A 105 4.94 9.77 -19.65
C LYS A 105 4.53 8.31 -19.78
N ASP A 106 4.81 7.69 -20.93
CA ASP A 106 4.53 6.26 -21.15
C ASP A 106 5.34 5.36 -20.22
N PHE A 107 6.59 5.72 -19.95
CA PHE A 107 7.42 4.98 -19.01
C PHE A 107 6.85 5.07 -17.58
N LEU A 108 6.52 6.27 -17.11
CA LEU A 108 5.93 6.47 -15.79
C LEU A 108 4.62 5.69 -15.63
N ARG A 109 3.75 5.69 -16.65
CA ARG A 109 2.52 4.89 -16.68
C ARG A 109 2.80 3.39 -16.56
N ARG A 110 3.81 2.86 -17.25
CA ARG A 110 4.19 1.44 -17.15
C ARG A 110 4.74 1.10 -15.77
N VAL A 111 5.54 1.99 -15.19
CA VAL A 111 6.07 1.84 -13.82
C VAL A 111 4.92 1.80 -12.81
N GLU A 112 3.94 2.68 -12.95
CA GLU A 112 2.74 2.72 -12.10
C GLU A 112 1.91 1.45 -12.22
N GLN A 113 1.59 1.00 -13.44
CA GLN A 113 0.89 -0.27 -13.65
C GLN A 113 1.63 -1.46 -13.05
N LYS A 114 2.96 -1.46 -13.14
CA LYS A 114 3.78 -2.53 -12.55
C LYS A 114 3.74 -2.49 -11.02
N ALA A 115 3.74 -1.30 -10.44
CA ALA A 115 3.59 -1.14 -9.00
C ALA A 115 2.23 -1.65 -8.50
N LEU A 116 1.15 -1.35 -9.23
CA LEU A 116 -0.18 -1.88 -8.93
C LEU A 116 -0.22 -3.40 -8.96
N ARG A 117 0.32 -4.04 -10.01
CA ARG A 117 0.38 -5.51 -10.09
C ARG A 117 1.18 -6.14 -8.94
N LEU A 118 2.30 -5.53 -8.55
CA LEU A 118 3.10 -6.01 -7.43
C LEU A 118 2.34 -5.89 -6.10
N ALA A 119 1.56 -4.83 -5.93
CA ALA A 119 0.72 -4.65 -4.75
C ALA A 119 -0.41 -5.69 -4.70
N GLU A 120 -1.09 -5.92 -5.84
CA GLU A 120 -2.11 -6.97 -5.98
C GLU A 120 -1.55 -8.36 -5.67
N GLU A 121 -0.37 -8.70 -6.20
CA GLU A 121 0.28 -9.99 -5.95
C GLU A 121 0.66 -10.16 -4.45
N GLN A 122 1.07 -9.08 -3.78
CA GLN A 122 1.33 -9.11 -2.34
C GLN A 122 0.04 -9.36 -1.54
N LEU A 123 -1.05 -8.68 -1.89
CA LEU A 123 -2.34 -8.88 -1.25
C LEU A 123 -2.88 -10.29 -1.49
N GLU A 124 -2.71 -10.83 -2.69
CA GLU A 124 -3.07 -12.21 -2.98
C GLU A 124 -2.24 -13.21 -2.15
N LYS A 125 -0.94 -12.97 -1.98
CA LYS A 125 -0.08 -13.78 -1.10
C LYS A 125 -0.53 -13.71 0.35
N GLU A 126 -0.94 -12.55 0.85
CA GLU A 126 -1.48 -12.41 2.21
C GLU A 126 -2.81 -13.15 2.37
N ARG A 127 -3.72 -13.05 1.38
CA ARG A 127 -4.96 -13.84 1.36
C ARG A 127 -4.67 -15.34 1.37
N ARG A 128 -3.72 -15.79 0.54
CA ARG A 128 -3.31 -17.21 0.51
C ARG A 128 -2.70 -17.67 1.84
N LYS A 129 -1.94 -16.83 2.54
CA LYS A 129 -1.41 -17.12 3.88
C LYS A 129 -2.54 -17.26 4.90
N LYS A 130 -3.47 -16.31 4.94
CA LYS A 130 -4.66 -16.37 5.82
C LYS A 130 -5.51 -17.62 5.56
N ASN A 131 -5.70 -17.99 4.29
CA ASN A 131 -6.43 -19.21 3.93
C ASN A 131 -5.66 -20.49 4.28
N LYS A 132 -4.32 -20.45 4.28
CA LYS A 132 -3.47 -21.57 4.73
C LYS A 132 -3.43 -21.74 6.25
N GLU A 133 -3.58 -20.66 7.00
CA GLU A 133 -3.62 -20.71 8.47
C GLU A 133 -4.91 -21.33 9.03
N GLY A 134 -5.87 -21.70 8.17
CA GLY A 134 -7.12 -22.33 8.58
C GLY A 134 -8.00 -21.39 9.42
N PRO A 135 -9.24 -21.78 9.75
CA PRO A 135 -10.03 -21.03 10.70
C PRO A 135 -9.38 -21.16 12.08
N THR A 136 -8.78 -20.08 12.56
CA THR A 136 -8.32 -19.96 13.95
C THR A 136 -9.51 -20.15 14.90
N GLU A 137 -9.31 -20.67 16.11
CA GLU A 137 -10.38 -20.91 17.10
C GLU A 137 -11.28 -19.69 17.33
N ASP A 138 -10.71 -18.48 17.27
CA ASP A 138 -11.44 -17.21 17.34
C ASP A 138 -12.50 -17.06 16.22
N ASN A 139 -12.23 -17.56 15.00
CA ASN A 139 -13.19 -17.53 13.90
C ASN A 139 -14.33 -18.53 14.11
N PHE A 140 -14.06 -19.67 14.74
CA PHE A 140 -15.11 -20.63 15.12
C PHE A 140 -16.02 -20.07 16.22
N LEU A 141 -15.43 -19.43 17.24
CA LEU A 141 -16.21 -18.80 18.32
C LEU A 141 -17.07 -17.65 17.81
N LEU A 142 -16.55 -16.82 16.90
CA LEU A 142 -17.32 -15.76 16.24
C LEU A 142 -18.49 -16.31 15.41
N LYS A 143 -18.24 -17.36 14.62
CA LYS A 143 -19.29 -18.00 13.81
C LYS A 143 -20.37 -18.62 14.69
N LYS A 144 -19.98 -19.30 15.77
CA LYS A 144 -20.92 -19.89 16.73
C LYS A 144 -21.77 -18.84 17.44
N ALA A 145 -21.17 -17.75 17.91
CA ALA A 145 -21.91 -16.64 18.52
C ALA A 145 -22.88 -15.97 17.54
N GLN A 146 -22.52 -15.88 16.26
CA GLN A 146 -23.39 -15.33 15.22
C GLN A 146 -24.58 -16.27 14.91
N GLU A 147 -24.34 -17.58 14.83
CA GLU A 147 -25.40 -18.59 14.67
C GLU A 147 -26.34 -18.62 15.89
N GLU A 148 -25.81 -18.55 17.11
CA GLU A 148 -26.60 -18.47 18.34
C GLU A 148 -27.47 -17.21 18.39
N MET A 149 -26.93 -16.03 18.03
CA MET A 149 -27.75 -14.81 17.95
C MET A 149 -28.84 -14.89 16.90
N SER A 150 -28.57 -15.49 15.73
CA SER A 150 -29.59 -15.68 14.71
C SER A 150 -30.69 -16.63 15.16
N ASN A 151 -30.34 -17.74 15.83
CA ASN A 151 -31.33 -18.68 16.37
C ASN A 151 -32.19 -18.03 17.45
N MET A 152 -31.60 -17.28 18.39
CA MET A 152 -32.36 -16.54 19.40
C MET A 152 -33.28 -15.49 18.77
N GLN A 153 -32.90 -14.89 17.63
CA GLN A 153 -33.75 -13.95 16.89
C GLN A 153 -34.96 -14.65 16.26
N TRP A 154 -34.78 -15.86 15.73
CA TRP A 154 -35.88 -16.68 15.21
C TRP A 154 -36.81 -17.16 16.33
N GLU A 155 -36.26 -17.63 17.46
CA GLU A 155 -37.05 -18.06 18.62
C GLU A 155 -37.85 -16.89 19.21
N ALA A 156 -37.25 -15.71 19.36
CA ALA A 156 -37.96 -14.52 19.81
C ALA A 156 -39.06 -14.09 18.81
N MET A 157 -38.86 -14.32 17.51
CA MET A 157 -39.86 -14.01 16.50
C MET A 157 -41.03 -15.03 16.52
N GLU A 158 -40.75 -16.32 16.71
CA GLU A 158 -41.77 -17.35 16.91
C GLU A 158 -42.58 -17.11 18.19
N GLU A 159 -41.94 -16.67 19.28
CA GLU A 159 -42.62 -16.36 20.54
C GLU A 159 -43.55 -15.15 20.40
N VAL A 160 -43.15 -14.13 19.62
CA VAL A 160 -44.01 -12.98 19.27
C VAL A 160 -45.20 -13.41 18.41
N VAL A 161 -45.02 -14.31 17.46
CA VAL A 161 -46.11 -14.84 16.63
C VAL A 161 -47.10 -15.63 17.49
N HIS A 162 -46.62 -16.51 18.37
CA HIS A 162 -47.48 -17.29 19.27
C HIS A 162 -48.20 -16.46 20.35
N GLN A 163 -47.65 -15.31 20.76
CA GLN A 163 -48.34 -14.35 21.62
C GLN A 163 -49.43 -13.56 20.88
N SER A 164 -49.30 -13.38 19.56
CA SER A 164 -50.32 -12.70 18.73
C SER A 164 -51.53 -13.58 18.37
N GLU A 165 -51.43 -14.89 18.59
CA GLU A 165 -52.49 -15.88 18.36
C GLU A 165 -53.30 -16.23 19.63
N ARG A 166 -53.00 -15.60 20.77
CA ARG A 166 -53.79 -15.68 22.02
C ARG A 166 -54.63 -14.42 22.22
#